data_AF-A0A2V6ZUN8-F1
#
_entry.id   AF-A0A2V6ZUN8-F1
#
_cell.length_a   1.000
_cell.length_b   1.000
_cell.length_c   1.000
_cell.angle_alpha   90.00
_cell.angle_beta   90.00
_cell.angle_gamma   90.00
#
_symmetry.space_group_name_H-M   'P 1'
#
loop_
_entity.id
_entity.type
_entity.pdbx_description
1 polymer ?
#
loop_
_entity_poly.entity_id
_entity_poly.type
_entity_poly.pdbx_seq_one_letter_code
_entity_poly.pdbx_strand_id
1 'polypeptide(L)'
;MSSSASSRERARPRAHVRRIAADLVSKDSDTPEYGRLSLFRDPAGLDGERARELAFRNLETRGKSPDEVAARAEYLDLLGIRPGQQVLDVGCGSGVVTRDMARRVSPGGRAIGLDPSAEFLTIARELARDSHPDRALIRRVVAAFSDHAAVDGWLVRRLPGLLSQAGLQHVATRAFLPLEREPDGFYGRAAVRAADVAAQTGAITESEREGWLAALRAEQAAGNFLGGRVHIFCWGVKP
;
A
#
# COMPACT_ATOMS: atom_id res chain seq x y z
N MET A 1 14.97 74.02 -3.56
CA MET A 1 15.81 74.13 -2.33
C MET A 1 14.96 73.57 -1.19
N SER A 2 15.23 72.50 -0.46
CA SER A 2 16.38 71.61 -0.22
C SER A 2 15.76 70.28 0.27
N SER A 3 15.92 69.16 -0.43
CA SER A 3 16.79 68.04 -0.03
C SER A 3 16.73 67.65 1.45
N SER A 4 16.14 66.48 1.75
CA SER A 4 16.75 65.47 2.63
C SER A 4 16.04 64.11 2.46
N ALA A 5 16.53 63.30 1.52
CA ALA A 5 16.21 61.89 1.45
C ALA A 5 16.91 61.17 2.62
N SER A 6 16.14 60.69 3.60
CA SER A 6 16.66 59.84 4.68
C SER A 6 16.75 58.41 4.17
N SER A 7 17.95 58.04 3.70
CA SER A 7 18.34 56.67 3.39
C SER A 7 18.39 55.86 4.69
N ARG A 8 17.35 55.05 4.96
CA ARG A 8 17.44 53.99 5.97
C ARG A 8 18.30 52.85 5.43
N GLU A 9 19.59 52.97 5.70
CA GLU A 9 20.60 51.94 5.50
C GLU A 9 20.21 50.67 6.27
N ARG A 10 19.89 49.58 5.56
CA ARG A 10 19.64 48.27 6.19
C ARG A 10 20.96 47.78 6.77
N ALA A 11 21.11 47.89 8.09
CA ALA A 11 22.22 47.32 8.83
C ALA A 11 22.33 45.82 8.52
N ARG A 12 23.42 45.42 7.84
CA ARG A 12 23.81 44.02 7.67
C ARG A 12 24.19 43.47 9.06
N PRO A 13 23.67 42.32 9.52
CA PRO A 13 24.12 41.74 10.79
C PRO A 13 25.60 41.35 10.66
N ARG A 14 26.48 42.07 11.36
CA ARG A 14 27.93 41.79 11.43
C ARG A 14 28.25 40.96 12.68
N ALA A 15 29.10 39.96 12.45
CA ALA A 15 30.06 39.34 13.37
C ALA A 15 29.64 38.25 14.38
N HIS A 16 28.38 38.09 14.81
CA HIS A 16 28.06 37.02 15.78
C HIS A 16 27.78 35.64 15.14
N VAL A 17 27.36 35.59 13.87
CA VAL A 17 27.10 34.35 13.12
C VAL A 17 28.39 33.66 12.62
N ARG A 18 29.51 34.39 12.56
CA ARG A 18 30.78 33.82 12.09
C ARG A 18 31.51 32.95 13.12
N ARG A 19 31.17 33.03 14.41
CA ARG A 19 31.87 32.26 15.44
C ARG A 19 31.30 30.85 15.62
N ILE A 20 29.99 30.67 15.49
CA ILE A 20 29.37 29.33 15.49
C ILE A 20 29.80 28.52 14.25
N ALA A 21 30.11 29.20 13.13
CA ALA A 21 30.60 28.55 11.92
C ALA A 21 32.08 28.13 11.99
N ALA A 22 32.88 28.68 12.92
CA ALA A 22 34.31 28.39 13.00
C ALA A 22 34.64 27.19 13.91
N ASP A 23 33.83 26.94 14.94
CA ASP A 23 34.04 25.82 15.86
C ASP A 23 33.49 24.49 15.31
N LEU A 24 32.81 24.51 14.15
CA LEU A 24 32.29 23.31 13.46
C LEU A 24 33.22 22.76 12.37
N VAL A 25 34.42 23.34 12.21
CA VAL A 25 35.42 22.86 11.23
C VAL A 25 36.71 22.46 11.97
N SER A 26 36.61 21.49 12.89
CA SER A 26 37.76 20.69 13.28
C SER A 26 37.98 19.60 12.22
N LYS A 27 39.06 19.73 11.45
CA LYS A 27 39.57 18.67 10.58
C LYS A 27 40.18 17.58 11.47
N ASP A 28 39.43 16.51 11.71
CA ASP A 28 39.90 15.10 11.71
C ASP A 28 38.84 14.15 12.29
N SER A 29 38.77 12.97 11.67
CA SER A 29 37.99 11.75 11.99
C SER A 29 36.52 11.65 11.53
N ASP A 30 36.35 10.95 10.40
CA ASP A 30 35.31 9.95 10.11
C ASP A 30 33.80 10.31 10.20
N THR A 31 33.44 11.58 10.11
CA THR A 31 32.04 11.99 10.02
C THR A 31 31.58 12.12 8.56
N PRO A 32 30.55 11.39 8.10
CA PRO A 32 30.07 11.53 6.73
C PRO A 32 29.45 12.93 6.53
N GLU A 33 30.10 13.71 5.66
CA GLU A 33 29.69 15.03 5.21
C GLU A 33 28.20 15.04 4.81
N TYR A 34 27.41 15.91 5.44
CA TYR A 34 25.97 16.04 5.15
C TYR A 34 25.79 16.29 3.63
N GLY A 35 25.22 15.31 2.93
CA GLY A 35 25.02 15.37 1.47
C GLY A 35 25.93 14.48 0.61
N ARG A 36 26.93 13.78 1.17
CA ARG A 36 27.72 12.79 0.39
C ARG A 36 27.03 11.44 0.20
N LEU A 37 26.11 11.06 1.09
CA LEU A 37 25.14 9.96 0.89
C LEU A 37 23.78 10.55 0.54
N SER A 38 23.69 11.24 -0.58
CA SER A 38 22.41 11.84 -0.99
C SER A 38 21.70 10.91 -1.96
N LEU A 39 20.75 10.14 -1.45
CA LEU A 39 19.69 9.48 -2.23
C LEU A 39 18.98 10.48 -3.18
N PHE A 40 19.07 11.79 -2.90
CA PHE A 40 18.52 12.86 -3.71
C PHE A 40 19.40 13.27 -4.91
N ARG A 41 20.64 12.81 -4.99
CA ARG A 41 21.57 13.17 -6.08
C ARG A 41 21.49 12.23 -7.27
N ASP A 42 21.16 10.96 -7.01
CA ASP A 42 20.93 9.95 -8.05
C ASP A 42 19.77 9.00 -7.67
N PRO A 43 18.52 9.48 -7.71
CA PRO A 43 17.35 8.65 -7.45
C PRO A 43 17.10 7.58 -8.53
N ALA A 44 17.76 7.68 -9.69
CA ALA A 44 17.65 6.73 -10.79
C ALA A 44 18.59 5.52 -10.62
N GLY A 45 19.70 5.68 -9.88
CA GLY A 45 20.64 4.62 -9.55
C GLY A 45 20.27 3.75 -8.34
N LEU A 46 19.10 4.01 -7.71
CA LEU A 46 18.60 3.22 -6.59
C LEU A 46 18.12 1.85 -7.08
N ASP A 47 18.82 0.79 -6.68
CA ASP A 47 18.35 -0.57 -6.92
C ASP A 47 17.10 -0.89 -6.07
N GLY A 48 16.29 -1.84 -6.54
CA GLY A 48 15.00 -2.16 -5.93
C GLY A 48 15.11 -2.80 -4.54
N GLU A 49 16.21 -3.48 -4.21
CA GLU A 49 16.40 -4.09 -2.89
C GLU A 49 16.69 -3.02 -1.85
N ARG A 50 17.61 -2.10 -2.17
CA ARG A 50 17.96 -0.96 -1.34
C ARG A 50 16.80 0.02 -1.22
N ALA A 51 16.05 0.26 -2.30
CA ALA A 51 14.84 1.07 -2.25
C ALA A 51 13.79 0.47 -1.30
N ARG A 52 13.58 -0.85 -1.32
CA ARG A 52 12.70 -1.54 -0.36
C ARG A 52 13.21 -1.41 1.06
N GLU A 53 14.49 -1.69 1.31
CA GLU A 53 15.07 -1.55 2.64
C GLU A 53 14.83 -0.14 3.19
N LEU A 54 15.12 0.90 2.41
CA LEU A 54 14.94 2.29 2.80
C LEU A 54 13.46 2.67 2.98
N ALA A 55 12.57 2.20 2.10
CA ALA A 55 11.15 2.45 2.21
C ALA A 55 10.60 1.86 3.52
N PHE A 56 10.92 0.61 3.85
CA PHE A 56 10.39 -0.04 5.04
C PHE A 56 11.10 0.40 6.32
N ARG A 57 12.43 0.41 6.35
CA ARG A 57 13.24 0.74 7.53
C ARG A 57 13.16 2.22 7.90
N ASN A 58 13.06 3.12 6.91
CA ASN A 58 13.06 4.56 7.17
C ASN A 58 11.68 5.17 6.97
N LEU A 59 11.13 5.12 5.75
CA LEU A 59 9.95 5.93 5.42
C LEU A 59 8.68 5.41 6.11
N GLU A 60 8.40 4.12 6.03
CA GLU A 60 7.21 3.50 6.63
C GLU A 60 7.35 3.36 8.14
N THR A 61 8.55 3.00 8.64
CA THR A 61 8.79 2.91 10.10
C THR A 61 8.64 4.28 10.76
N ARG A 62 9.25 5.34 10.20
CA ARG A 62 9.06 6.71 10.71
C ARG A 62 7.62 7.15 10.52
N GLY A 63 7.03 6.87 9.37
CA GLY A 63 5.63 7.22 9.08
C GLY A 63 4.62 6.64 10.07
N LYS A 64 4.97 5.54 10.76
CA LYS A 64 4.15 4.89 11.80
C LYS A 64 4.49 5.34 13.23
N SER A 65 5.57 6.11 13.45
CA SER A 65 5.91 6.56 14.80
C SER A 65 4.83 7.53 15.31
N PRO A 66 4.46 7.48 16.61
CA PRO A 66 3.40 8.33 17.14
C PRO A 66 3.64 9.83 16.92
N ASP A 67 4.88 10.27 17.10
CA ASP A 67 5.27 11.67 16.95
C ASP A 67 5.17 12.14 15.49
N GLU A 68 5.60 11.31 14.53
CA GLU A 68 5.52 11.63 13.10
C GLU A 68 4.07 11.54 12.59
N VAL A 69 3.25 10.66 13.15
CA VAL A 69 1.80 10.61 12.87
C VAL A 69 1.11 11.87 13.37
N ALA A 70 1.41 12.31 14.60
CA ALA A 70 0.84 13.53 15.19
C ALA A 70 1.28 14.78 14.42
N ALA A 71 2.58 14.95 14.17
CA ALA A 71 3.11 16.04 13.38
C ALA A 71 2.53 16.05 11.95
N ARG A 72 2.33 14.86 11.37
CA ARG A 72 1.71 14.74 10.05
C ARG A 72 0.25 15.16 10.03
N ALA A 73 -0.53 14.74 11.03
CA ALA A 73 -1.91 15.18 11.15
C ALA A 73 -1.98 16.71 11.26
N GLU A 74 -1.11 17.32 12.07
CA GLU A 74 -1.06 18.77 12.29
C GLU A 74 -0.71 19.53 11.00
N TYR A 75 0.35 19.15 10.27
CA TYR A 75 0.67 19.87 9.03
C TYR A 75 -0.40 19.65 7.95
N LEU A 76 -1.03 18.47 7.87
CA LEU A 76 -2.12 18.23 6.92
C LEU A 76 -3.37 19.05 7.26
N ASP A 77 -3.61 19.37 8.55
CA ASP A 77 -4.65 20.29 9.00
C ASP A 77 -4.33 21.74 8.59
N LEU A 78 -3.08 22.16 8.79
CA LEU A 78 -2.58 23.49 8.38
C LEU A 78 -2.66 23.69 6.87
N LEU A 79 -2.41 22.63 6.08
CA LEU A 79 -2.57 22.66 4.62
C LEU A 79 -4.03 22.78 4.17
N GLY A 80 -4.99 22.65 5.09
CA GLY A 80 -6.40 22.88 4.79
C GLY A 80 -6.97 21.86 3.80
N ILE A 81 -6.45 20.62 3.78
CA ILE A 81 -6.92 19.57 2.87
C ILE A 81 -8.38 19.21 3.23
N ARG A 82 -9.26 19.20 2.25
CA ARG A 82 -10.70 18.94 2.37
C ARG A 82 -11.20 17.91 1.35
N PRO A 83 -12.34 17.26 1.61
CA PRO A 83 -13.02 16.42 0.63
C PRO A 83 -13.24 17.14 -0.72
N GLY A 84 -13.15 16.39 -1.82
CA GLY A 84 -13.34 16.92 -3.18
C GLY A 84 -12.11 17.61 -3.79
N GLN A 85 -11.08 17.90 -2.99
CA GLN A 85 -9.87 18.59 -3.49
C GLN A 85 -8.94 17.66 -4.28
N GLN A 86 -8.09 18.28 -5.10
CA GLN A 86 -6.99 17.63 -5.79
C GLN A 86 -5.67 18.11 -5.18
N VAL A 87 -4.86 17.19 -4.71
CA VAL A 87 -3.59 17.48 -4.02
C VAL A 87 -2.44 16.71 -4.67
N LEU A 88 -1.28 17.36 -4.73
CA LEU A 88 -0.04 16.80 -5.30
C LEU A 88 1.04 16.75 -4.20
N ASP A 89 1.58 15.56 -3.99
CA ASP A 89 2.70 15.27 -3.09
C ASP A 89 3.98 15.09 -3.90
N VAL A 90 4.95 16.00 -3.73
CA VAL A 90 6.19 16.05 -4.52
C VAL A 90 7.35 15.48 -3.70
N GLY A 91 7.94 14.39 -4.19
CA GLY A 91 8.88 13.56 -3.43
C GLY A 91 8.14 12.57 -2.52
N CYS A 92 7.10 11.90 -3.07
CA CYS A 92 6.18 11.09 -2.26
C CYS A 92 6.81 9.84 -1.64
N GLY A 93 8.00 9.41 -2.10
CA GLY A 93 8.69 8.21 -1.60
C GLY A 93 7.78 6.98 -1.65
N SER A 94 7.64 6.29 -0.51
CA SER A 94 6.74 5.13 -0.35
C SER A 94 5.24 5.47 -0.35
N GLY A 95 4.87 6.74 -0.52
CA GLY A 95 3.49 7.21 -0.57
C GLY A 95 2.80 7.33 0.78
N VAL A 96 3.52 7.25 1.90
CA VAL A 96 2.93 7.28 3.26
C VAL A 96 2.10 8.53 3.51
N VAL A 97 2.62 9.70 3.13
CA VAL A 97 1.90 10.98 3.23
C VAL A 97 0.79 11.06 2.19
N THR A 98 1.07 10.66 0.95
CA THR A 98 0.08 10.66 -0.13
C THR A 98 -1.17 9.85 0.22
N ARG A 99 -1.01 8.70 0.90
CA ARG A 99 -2.15 7.89 1.38
C ARG A 99 -2.98 8.61 2.45
N ASP A 100 -2.34 9.37 3.34
CA ASP A 100 -3.04 10.17 4.35
C ASP A 100 -3.80 11.34 3.70
N MET A 101 -3.18 11.99 2.71
CA MET A 101 -3.84 12.98 1.86
C MET A 101 -5.04 12.38 1.13
N ALA A 102 -4.91 11.17 0.55
CA ALA A 102 -5.97 10.46 -0.16
C ALA A 102 -7.21 10.21 0.72
N ARG A 103 -7.01 9.87 2.00
CA ARG A 103 -8.11 9.71 2.97
C ARG A 103 -8.82 11.04 3.26
N ARG A 104 -8.09 12.15 3.35
CA ARG A 104 -8.65 13.48 3.66
C ARG A 104 -9.41 14.12 2.50
N VAL A 105 -8.97 13.89 1.26
CA VAL A 105 -9.66 14.40 0.06
C VAL A 105 -10.89 13.56 -0.32
N SER A 106 -11.11 12.44 0.36
CA SER A 106 -12.31 11.62 0.19
C SER A 106 -13.52 12.20 0.95
N PRO A 107 -14.74 12.07 0.43
CA PRO A 107 -15.10 11.58 -0.90
C PRO A 107 -14.85 12.61 -2.02
N GLY A 108 -14.75 12.14 -3.26
CA GLY A 108 -14.80 12.98 -4.48
C GLY A 108 -13.50 13.70 -4.86
N GLY A 109 -12.46 13.67 -4.03
CA GLY A 109 -11.15 14.26 -4.32
C GLY A 109 -10.11 13.25 -4.82
N ARG A 110 -8.88 13.73 -5.06
CA ARG A 110 -7.75 12.91 -5.53
C ARG A 110 -6.45 13.37 -4.89
N ALA A 111 -5.62 12.42 -4.48
CA ALA A 111 -4.22 12.68 -4.11
C ALA A 111 -3.30 12.04 -5.15
N ILE A 112 -2.32 12.81 -5.62
CA ILE A 112 -1.36 12.40 -6.65
C ILE A 112 0.03 12.45 -6.01
N GLY A 113 0.76 11.34 -6.05
CA GLY A 113 2.16 11.29 -5.61
C GLY A 113 3.11 11.32 -6.80
N LEU A 114 4.17 12.12 -6.71
CA LEU A 114 5.26 12.22 -7.67
C LEU A 114 6.59 11.95 -6.97
N ASP A 115 7.43 11.09 -7.53
CA ASP A 115 8.78 10.84 -7.05
C ASP A 115 9.71 10.53 -8.25
N PRO A 116 10.97 11.02 -8.25
CA PRO A 116 11.91 10.70 -9.32
C PRO A 116 12.37 9.23 -9.33
N SER A 117 12.24 8.50 -8.21
CA SER A 117 12.62 7.08 -8.13
C SER A 117 11.49 6.17 -8.61
N ALA A 118 11.74 5.45 -9.70
CA ALA A 118 10.80 4.45 -10.22
C ALA A 118 10.54 3.31 -9.21
N GLU A 119 11.54 2.95 -8.41
CA GLU A 119 11.43 1.93 -7.37
C GLU A 119 10.54 2.39 -6.21
N PHE A 120 10.71 3.63 -5.72
CA PHE A 120 9.79 4.17 -4.72
C PHE A 120 8.35 4.30 -5.24
N LEU A 121 8.16 4.71 -6.49
CA LEU A 121 6.83 4.73 -7.11
C LEU A 121 6.23 3.33 -7.24
N THR A 122 7.03 2.29 -7.49
CA THR A 122 6.56 0.90 -7.49
C THR A 122 6.07 0.50 -6.10
N ILE A 123 6.87 0.74 -5.07
CA ILE A 123 6.51 0.46 -3.67
C ILE A 123 5.28 1.28 -3.24
N ALA A 124 5.21 2.56 -3.59
CA ALA A 124 4.07 3.42 -3.27
C ALA A 124 2.77 2.89 -3.89
N ARG A 125 2.81 2.40 -5.14
CA ARG A 125 1.65 1.77 -5.80
C ARG A 125 1.29 0.42 -5.20
N GLU A 126 2.24 -0.32 -4.64
CA GLU A 126 1.97 -1.55 -3.91
C GLU A 126 1.27 -1.24 -2.60
N LEU A 127 1.82 -0.30 -1.81
CA LEU A 127 1.30 0.10 -0.51
C LEU A 127 -0.01 0.90 -0.56
N ALA A 128 -0.30 1.58 -1.68
CA ALA A 128 -1.54 2.33 -1.89
C ALA A 128 -2.71 1.47 -2.39
N ARG A 129 -2.51 0.19 -2.68
CA ARG A 129 -3.61 -0.72 -3.02
C ARG A 129 -4.21 -1.23 -1.71
N ASP A 130 -5.50 -0.95 -1.47
CA ASP A 130 -6.31 -1.43 -0.34
C ASP A 130 -6.59 -2.95 -0.42
N SER A 131 -5.55 -3.75 -0.60
CA SER A 131 -5.60 -5.21 -0.57
C SER A 131 -4.29 -5.66 0.03
N HIS A 132 -4.38 -6.46 1.09
CA HIS A 132 -3.28 -7.07 1.84
C HIS A 132 -1.87 -6.90 1.21
N PRO A 133 -0.88 -6.34 1.95
CA PRO A 133 0.34 -5.76 1.39
C PRO A 133 1.16 -6.71 0.51
N ASP A 134 1.05 -8.02 0.73
CA ASP A 134 1.66 -9.04 -0.11
C ASP A 134 0.65 -9.68 -1.09
N ARG A 135 0.54 -9.11 -2.30
CA ARG A 135 -0.31 -9.63 -3.39
C ARG A 135 0.15 -10.99 -3.90
N ALA A 136 1.45 -11.26 -3.88
CA ALA A 136 2.00 -12.54 -4.35
C ALA A 136 1.57 -13.67 -3.39
N LEU A 137 1.62 -13.41 -2.09
CA LEU A 137 1.09 -14.29 -1.06
C LEU A 137 -0.41 -14.53 -1.23
N ILE A 138 -1.23 -13.49 -1.43
CA ILE A 138 -2.67 -13.66 -1.68
C ILE A 138 -2.91 -14.59 -2.88
N ARG A 139 -2.17 -14.39 -3.98
CA ARG A 139 -2.33 -15.22 -5.18
C ARG A 139 -1.97 -16.69 -4.91
N ARG A 140 -0.91 -16.95 -4.15
CA ARG A 140 -0.53 -18.32 -3.74
C ARG A 140 -1.62 -18.95 -2.86
N VAL A 141 -2.15 -18.22 -1.89
CA VAL A 141 -3.25 -18.69 -1.04
C VAL A 141 -4.49 -19.03 -1.86
N VAL A 142 -4.92 -18.13 -2.73
CA VAL A 142 -6.12 -18.33 -3.57
C VAL A 142 -5.92 -19.47 -4.58
N ALA A 143 -4.75 -19.56 -5.21
CA ALA A 143 -4.44 -20.63 -6.15
C ALA A 143 -4.40 -21.99 -5.45
N ALA A 144 -3.69 -22.10 -4.33
CA ALA A 144 -3.63 -23.34 -3.56
C ALA A 144 -5.02 -23.78 -3.09
N PHE A 145 -5.86 -22.85 -2.63
CA PHE A 145 -7.24 -23.16 -2.28
C PHE A 145 -8.06 -23.62 -3.49
N SER A 146 -7.90 -22.98 -4.65
CA SER A 146 -8.58 -23.39 -5.89
C SER A 146 -8.18 -24.80 -6.33
N ASP A 147 -6.90 -25.15 -6.21
CA ASP A 147 -6.34 -26.41 -6.70
C ASP A 147 -6.55 -27.57 -5.72
N HIS A 148 -6.66 -27.28 -4.42
CA HIS A 148 -6.65 -28.31 -3.37
C HIS A 148 -7.90 -28.36 -2.48
N ALA A 149 -8.72 -27.30 -2.43
CA ALA A 149 -9.95 -27.30 -1.63
C ALA A 149 -11.20 -27.69 -2.42
N ALA A 150 -11.12 -27.73 -3.76
CA ALA A 150 -12.14 -28.29 -4.64
C ALA A 150 -11.68 -29.66 -5.16
N VAL A 151 -12.63 -30.58 -5.38
CA VAL A 151 -12.35 -31.89 -6.01
C VAL A 151 -11.70 -31.71 -7.38
N ASP A 152 -12.08 -30.64 -8.09
CA ASP A 152 -11.47 -30.22 -9.35
C ASP A 152 -11.71 -28.71 -9.56
N GLY A 153 -10.67 -27.91 -9.36
CA GLY A 153 -10.71 -26.45 -9.56
C GLY A 153 -11.03 -26.02 -11.01
N TRP A 154 -10.89 -26.93 -11.97
CA TRP A 154 -11.17 -26.69 -13.39
C TRP A 154 -12.56 -27.17 -13.83
N LEU A 155 -13.31 -27.81 -12.93
CA LEU A 155 -14.57 -28.49 -13.22
C LEU A 155 -15.58 -27.56 -13.89
N VAL A 156 -15.63 -26.31 -13.43
CA VAL A 156 -16.51 -25.26 -13.96
C VAL A 156 -16.41 -25.09 -15.48
N ARG A 157 -15.22 -25.20 -16.08
CA ARG A 157 -15.05 -25.04 -17.53
C ARG A 157 -15.47 -26.28 -18.32
N ARG A 158 -15.50 -27.44 -17.65
CA ARG A 158 -15.84 -28.74 -18.25
C ARG A 158 -17.30 -29.12 -18.04
N LEU A 159 -17.94 -28.59 -17.00
CA LEU A 159 -19.29 -28.96 -16.57
C LEU A 159 -20.33 -28.90 -17.70
N PRO A 160 -20.44 -27.82 -18.51
CA PRO A 160 -21.43 -27.80 -19.59
C PRO A 160 -21.24 -28.93 -20.62
N GLY A 161 -19.98 -29.23 -20.96
CA GLY A 161 -19.63 -30.33 -21.85
C GLY A 161 -19.92 -31.70 -21.24
N LEU A 162 -19.58 -31.90 -19.96
CA LEU A 162 -19.85 -33.13 -19.23
C LEU A 162 -21.36 -33.41 -19.10
N LEU A 163 -22.17 -32.38 -18.82
CA LEU A 163 -23.63 -32.52 -18.77
C LEU A 163 -24.21 -32.90 -20.14
N SER A 164 -23.70 -32.29 -21.21
CA SER A 164 -24.11 -32.62 -22.58
C SER A 164 -23.75 -34.07 -22.94
N GLN A 165 -22.53 -34.51 -22.60
CA GLN A 165 -22.08 -35.90 -22.80
C GLN A 165 -22.87 -36.91 -21.98
N ALA A 166 -23.37 -36.51 -20.81
CA ALA A 166 -24.26 -37.31 -19.98
C ALA A 166 -25.71 -37.38 -20.52
N GLY A 167 -25.99 -36.77 -21.68
CA GLY A 167 -27.28 -36.83 -22.36
C GLY A 167 -28.30 -35.78 -21.90
N LEU A 168 -27.90 -34.79 -21.10
CA LEU A 168 -28.80 -33.69 -20.75
C LEU A 168 -28.97 -32.74 -21.95
N GLN A 169 -30.21 -32.33 -22.18
CA GLN A 169 -30.60 -31.32 -23.16
C GLN A 169 -30.74 -29.94 -22.50
N HIS A 170 -30.72 -28.88 -23.30
CA HIS A 170 -30.88 -27.49 -22.82
C HIS A 170 -29.92 -27.10 -21.68
N VAL A 171 -28.64 -27.47 -21.80
CA VAL A 171 -27.64 -27.16 -20.77
C VAL A 171 -27.46 -25.65 -20.66
N ALA A 172 -27.72 -25.12 -19.46
CA ALA A 172 -27.62 -23.71 -19.12
C ALA A 172 -26.63 -23.49 -17.97
N THR A 173 -26.07 -22.28 -17.92
CA THR A 173 -25.12 -21.86 -16.88
C THR A 173 -25.54 -20.52 -16.31
N ARG A 174 -25.45 -20.37 -14.98
CA ARG A 174 -25.62 -19.09 -14.30
C ARG A 174 -24.59 -18.92 -13.20
N ALA A 175 -24.06 -17.70 -13.12
CA ALA A 175 -23.15 -17.29 -12.07
C ALA A 175 -23.84 -16.30 -11.13
N PHE A 176 -23.45 -16.34 -9.85
CA PHE A 176 -23.76 -15.28 -8.90
C PHE A 176 -22.60 -15.07 -7.93
N LEU A 177 -22.49 -13.86 -7.40
CA LEU A 177 -21.45 -13.42 -6.47
C LEU A 177 -22.10 -12.94 -5.17
N PRO A 178 -22.26 -13.80 -4.16
CA PRO A 178 -22.70 -13.35 -2.85
C PRO A 178 -21.56 -12.59 -2.19
N LEU A 179 -21.92 -11.48 -1.57
CA LEU A 179 -21.02 -10.64 -0.78
C LEU A 179 -21.48 -10.66 0.68
N GLU A 180 -20.51 -10.62 1.58
CA GLU A 180 -20.71 -10.65 3.03
C GLU A 180 -19.75 -9.68 3.69
N ARG A 181 -20.19 -9.03 4.77
CA ARG A 181 -19.35 -8.13 5.56
C ARG A 181 -19.09 -8.64 6.98
N GLU A 182 -19.77 -9.72 7.36
CA GLU A 182 -19.66 -10.38 8.64
C GLU A 182 -18.35 -11.18 8.72
N PRO A 183 -17.41 -10.83 9.63
CA PRO A 183 -16.12 -11.51 9.78
C PRO A 183 -16.24 -13.01 10.08
N ASP A 184 -17.20 -13.37 10.91
CA ASP A 184 -17.49 -14.76 11.29
C ASP A 184 -18.39 -15.47 10.27
N GLY A 185 -18.57 -14.84 9.11
CA GLY A 185 -19.39 -15.30 8.02
C GLY A 185 -18.89 -16.55 7.29
N PHE A 186 -19.62 -16.95 6.25
CA PHE A 186 -19.15 -18.03 5.37
C PHE A 186 -17.82 -17.68 4.72
N TYR A 187 -17.69 -16.46 4.17
CA TYR A 187 -16.49 -16.07 3.43
C TYR A 187 -15.31 -15.73 4.33
N GLY A 188 -15.55 -15.22 5.54
CA GLY A 188 -14.49 -15.03 6.53
C GLY A 188 -13.87 -16.36 6.96
N ARG A 189 -14.70 -17.35 7.29
CA ARG A 189 -14.22 -18.72 7.59
C ARG A 189 -13.57 -19.40 6.39
N ALA A 190 -14.08 -19.15 5.17
CA ALA A 190 -13.49 -19.69 3.95
C ALA A 190 -12.09 -19.10 3.68
N ALA A 191 -11.87 -17.82 3.99
CA ALA A 191 -10.57 -17.19 3.91
C ALA A 191 -9.57 -17.85 4.88
N VAL A 192 -9.96 -18.09 6.13
CA VAL A 192 -9.11 -18.83 7.09
C VAL A 192 -8.74 -20.22 6.56
N ARG A 193 -9.73 -20.96 6.06
CA ARG A 193 -9.51 -22.28 5.46
C ARG A 193 -8.56 -22.22 4.25
N ALA A 194 -8.64 -21.16 3.45
CA ALA A 194 -7.75 -20.98 2.31
C ALA A 194 -6.28 -20.86 2.73
N ALA A 195 -6.00 -20.11 3.80
CA ALA A 195 -4.65 -20.03 4.35
C ALA A 195 -4.18 -21.36 4.93
N ASP A 196 -5.04 -22.10 5.62
CA ASP A 196 -4.72 -23.42 6.17
C ASP A 196 -4.36 -24.42 5.05
N VAL A 197 -5.18 -24.47 3.99
CA VAL A 197 -4.90 -25.32 2.81
C VAL A 197 -3.57 -24.93 2.17
N ALA A 198 -3.32 -23.63 1.99
CA ALA A 198 -2.08 -23.16 1.38
C ALA A 198 -0.83 -23.52 2.19
N ALA A 199 -0.92 -23.49 3.52
CA ALA A 199 0.18 -23.93 4.39
C ALA A 199 0.37 -25.46 4.34
N GLN A 200 -0.73 -26.22 4.39
CA GLN A 200 -0.71 -27.68 4.32
C GLN A 200 -0.13 -28.23 3.01
N THR A 201 -0.37 -27.54 1.90
CA THR A 201 0.14 -27.94 0.58
C THR A 201 1.56 -27.43 0.31
N GLY A 202 2.15 -26.68 1.24
CA GLY A 202 3.47 -26.07 1.09
C GLY A 202 3.52 -24.88 0.13
N ALA A 203 2.36 -24.35 -0.29
CA ALA A 203 2.31 -23.16 -1.15
C ALA A 203 2.76 -21.88 -0.42
N ILE A 204 2.61 -21.86 0.91
CA ILE A 204 3.08 -20.80 1.80
C ILE A 204 3.70 -21.42 3.05
N THR A 205 4.55 -20.65 3.74
CA THR A 205 5.11 -21.03 5.04
C THR A 205 4.13 -20.75 6.18
N GLU A 206 4.36 -21.34 7.35
CA GLU A 206 3.56 -21.08 8.54
C GLU A 206 3.60 -19.61 8.98
N SER A 207 4.78 -18.97 8.89
CA SER A 207 4.93 -17.54 9.18
C SER A 207 4.12 -16.67 8.22
N GLU A 208 4.12 -17.01 6.92
CA GLU A 208 3.31 -16.32 5.91
C GLU A 208 1.80 -16.50 6.18
N ARG A 209 1.38 -17.69 6.62
CA ARG A 209 -0.01 -17.97 7.02
C ARG A 209 -0.41 -17.09 8.20
N GLU A 210 0.39 -17.03 9.26
CA GLU A 210 0.11 -16.21 10.44
C GLU A 210 0.00 -14.72 10.09
N GLY A 211 0.94 -14.21 9.28
CA GLY A 211 0.92 -12.83 8.79
C GLY A 211 -0.34 -12.52 7.98
N TRP A 212 -0.75 -13.43 7.10
CA TRP A 212 -1.95 -13.27 6.29
C TRP A 212 -3.23 -13.26 7.12
N LEU A 213 -3.35 -14.17 8.10
CA LEU A 213 -4.48 -14.22 9.02
C LEU A 213 -4.53 -12.99 9.95
N ALA A 214 -3.37 -12.48 10.38
CA ALA A 214 -3.30 -11.26 11.18
C ALA A 214 -3.80 -10.04 10.40
N ALA A 215 -3.40 -9.89 9.14
CA ALA A 215 -3.88 -8.82 8.28
C ALA A 215 -5.38 -8.94 7.98
N LEU A 216 -5.90 -10.15 7.73
CA LEU A 216 -7.34 -10.38 7.58
C LEU A 216 -8.12 -9.96 8.84
N ARG A 217 -7.63 -10.33 10.04
CA ARG A 217 -8.24 -9.94 11.32
C ARG A 217 -8.20 -8.43 11.54
N ALA A 218 -7.14 -7.75 11.11
CA ALA A 218 -7.05 -6.30 11.19
C ALA A 218 -8.12 -5.61 10.33
N GLU A 219 -8.33 -6.08 9.09
CA GLU A 219 -9.41 -5.56 8.22
C GLU A 219 -10.81 -5.83 8.78
N GLN A 220 -11.00 -7.00 9.41
CA GLN A 220 -12.24 -7.35 10.11
C GLN A 220 -12.50 -6.44 11.31
N ALA A 221 -11.49 -6.20 12.15
CA ALA A 221 -11.58 -5.30 13.30
C ALA A 221 -11.83 -3.84 12.88
N ALA A 222 -11.32 -3.42 11.72
CA ALA A 222 -11.55 -2.11 11.15
C ALA A 222 -12.94 -1.94 10.48
N GLY A 223 -13.73 -3.02 10.36
CA GLY A 223 -15.03 -2.99 9.67
C GLY A 223 -14.93 -2.91 8.13
N ASN A 224 -13.73 -3.11 7.58
CA ASN A 224 -13.45 -3.03 6.14
C ASN A 224 -13.62 -4.38 5.43
N PHE A 225 -13.91 -5.44 6.17
CA PHE A 225 -14.07 -6.77 5.60
C PHE A 225 -15.19 -6.82 4.56
N LEU A 226 -14.85 -7.40 3.41
CA LEU A 226 -15.77 -7.79 2.35
C LEU A 226 -15.31 -9.14 1.80
N GLY A 227 -16.12 -10.17 2.02
CA GLY A 227 -15.89 -11.51 1.52
C GLY A 227 -16.86 -11.85 0.39
N GLY A 228 -16.40 -12.64 -0.58
CA GLY A 228 -17.24 -13.15 -1.64
C GLY A 228 -16.50 -14.12 -2.56
N ARG A 229 -17.26 -14.99 -3.25
CA ARG A 229 -16.72 -15.84 -4.31
C ARG A 229 -17.75 -15.99 -5.42
N VAL A 230 -17.28 -16.15 -6.65
CA VAL A 230 -18.18 -16.49 -7.77
C VAL A 230 -18.60 -17.95 -7.61
N HIS A 231 -19.91 -18.18 -7.56
CA HIS A 231 -20.48 -19.53 -7.67
C HIS A 231 -21.10 -19.69 -9.04
N ILE A 232 -20.85 -20.83 -9.67
CA ILE A 232 -21.30 -21.15 -11.03
C ILE A 232 -22.11 -22.43 -10.96
N PHE A 233 -23.34 -22.36 -11.48
CA PHE A 233 -24.28 -23.47 -11.52
C PHE A 233 -24.52 -23.84 -12.98
N CYS A 234 -24.41 -25.13 -13.28
CA CYS A 234 -24.75 -25.70 -14.58
C CYS A 234 -25.89 -26.70 -14.38
N TRP A 235 -26.91 -26.64 -15.21
CA TRP A 235 -28.03 -27.58 -15.18
C TRP A 235 -28.55 -27.84 -16.59
N GLY A 236 -29.35 -28.89 -16.76
CA GLY A 236 -30.03 -29.25 -18.00
C GLY A 236 -31.21 -30.16 -17.70
N VAL A 237 -31.89 -30.63 -18.73
CA VAL A 237 -33.09 -31.46 -18.63
C VAL A 237 -32.78 -32.84 -19.20
N LYS A 238 -33.20 -33.91 -18.51
CA LYS A 238 -33.12 -35.26 -19.09
C LYS A 238 -34.17 -35.39 -20.21
N PRO A 239 -33.85 -36.13 -21.30
CA PRO A 239 -34.82 -36.43 -22.35
C PRO A 239 -36.07 -37.11 -21.80
#